data_AF-A0A2D7AM25-F1
#
_entry.id   AF-A0A2D7AM25-F1
#
_cell.length_a   1.000
_cell.length_b   1.000
_cell.length_c   1.000
_cell.angle_alpha   90.00
_cell.angle_beta   90.00
_cell.angle_gamma   90.00
#
_symmetry.space_group_name_H-M   'P 1'
#
loop_
_entity.id
_entity.type
_entity.pdbx_description
1 polymer ?
#
loop_
_entity_poly.entity_id
_entity_poly.type
_entity_poly.pdbx_seq_one_letter_code
_entity_poly.pdbx_strand_id
1 'polypeptide(L)'
;MKTPSFWYAKKSFISSILLPLSYFWLLLSFFRNTFKKKYFFKIPIICVGNILAGGGGKTPLVIEICKYYKKKKIFMLYIKHINIKLI
;
A
#
# COMPACT_ATOMS: atom_id res chain seq x y z
N MET A 1 -8.77 0.23 15.29
CA MET A 1 -10.04 0.02 14.58
C MET A 1 -10.40 -1.45 14.68
N LYS A 2 -11.54 -1.78 15.30
CA LYS A 2 -12.07 -3.15 15.23
C LYS A 2 -12.62 -3.36 13.82
N THR A 3 -12.22 -4.44 13.16
CA THR A 3 -12.81 -4.83 11.87
C THR A 3 -14.27 -5.23 12.10
N PRO A 4 -15.20 -4.81 11.22
CA PRO A 4 -16.60 -5.14 11.41
C PRO A 4 -16.84 -6.64 11.21
N SER A 5 -17.78 -7.20 11.97
CA SER A 5 -18.05 -8.65 12.02
C SER A 5 -18.43 -9.26 10.66
N PHE A 6 -19.03 -8.49 9.77
CA PHE A 6 -19.41 -8.94 8.43
C PHE A 6 -18.22 -9.31 7.52
N TRP A 7 -16.99 -8.87 7.82
CA TRP A 7 -15.80 -9.31 7.08
C TRP A 7 -15.54 -10.81 7.19
N TYR A 8 -15.96 -11.41 8.30
CA TYR A 8 -15.78 -12.85 8.57
C TYR A 8 -17.07 -13.66 8.33
N ALA A 9 -18.14 -13.00 7.89
CA ALA A 9 -19.40 -13.66 7.60
C ALA A 9 -19.27 -14.56 6.36
N LYS A 10 -19.97 -15.70 6.36
CA LYS A 10 -20.06 -16.60 5.19
C LYS A 10 -20.65 -15.84 3.99
N LYS A 11 -20.31 -16.29 2.77
CA LYS A 11 -20.74 -15.71 1.49
C LYS A 11 -22.23 -15.37 1.53
N SER A 12 -22.54 -14.07 1.54
CA SER A 12 -23.89 -13.54 1.47
C SER A 12 -24.30 -13.32 0.01
N PHE A 13 -25.61 -13.23 -0.26
CA PHE A 13 -26.12 -12.91 -1.60
C PHE A 13 -25.54 -11.60 -2.16
N ILE A 14 -25.38 -10.60 -1.28
CA ILE A 14 -24.66 -9.35 -1.56
C ILE A 14 -23.21 -9.60 -1.98
N SER A 15 -22.48 -10.51 -1.31
CA SER A 15 -21.10 -10.80 -1.70
C SER A 15 -21.04 -11.39 -3.11
N SER A 16 -22.01 -12.21 -3.50
CA SER A 16 -22.09 -12.80 -4.84
C SER A 16 -22.30 -11.75 -5.94
N ILE A 17 -23.16 -10.75 -5.70
CA ILE A 17 -23.39 -9.67 -6.68
C ILE A 17 -22.17 -8.74 -6.81
N LEU A 18 -21.37 -8.60 -5.75
CA LEU A 18 -20.11 -7.81 -5.80
C LEU A 18 -18.95 -8.57 -6.47
N LEU A 19 -19.00 -9.90 -6.58
CA LEU A 19 -17.96 -10.69 -7.24
C LEU A 19 -17.69 -10.25 -8.69
N PRO A 20 -18.68 -10.11 -9.60
CA PRO A 20 -18.42 -9.66 -10.96
C PRO A 20 -17.77 -8.27 -11.00
N LEU A 21 -18.16 -7.37 -10.09
CA LEU A 21 -17.54 -6.05 -9.98
C LEU A 21 -16.06 -6.13 -9.55
N SER A 22 -15.74 -7.08 -8.68
CA SER A 22 -14.35 -7.32 -8.25
C SER A 22 -13.45 -7.82 -9.38
N TYR A 23 -13.96 -8.72 -10.23
CA TYR A 23 -13.25 -9.18 -11.43
C TYR A 23 -13.04 -8.04 -12.43
N PHE A 24 -14.05 -7.20 -12.64
CA PHE A 24 -13.93 -6.03 -13.50
C PHE A 24 -12.82 -5.09 -12.99
N TRP A 25 -12.81 -4.79 -11.69
CA TRP A 25 -11.75 -3.98 -11.07
C TRP A 25 -10.36 -4.61 -11.22
N LEU A 26 -10.25 -5.93 -11.07
CA LEU A 26 -9.00 -6.66 -11.27
C LEU A 26 -8.49 -6.50 -12.71
N LEU A 27 -9.38 -6.64 -13.69
CA LEU A 27 -9.06 -6.49 -15.11
C LEU A 27 -8.56 -5.08 -15.42
N LEU A 28 -9.23 -4.04 -14.93
CA LEU A 28 -8.78 -2.65 -15.09
C LEU A 28 -7.42 -2.41 -14.41
N SER A 29 -7.22 -2.97 -13.22
CA SER A 29 -5.94 -2.86 -12.51
C SER A 29 -4.80 -3.54 -13.27
N PHE A 30 -5.07 -4.68 -13.90
CA PHE A 30 -4.13 -5.38 -14.76
C PHE A 30 -3.72 -4.51 -15.95
N PHE A 31 -4.68 -4.00 -16.74
CA PHE A 31 -4.38 -3.10 -17.86
C PHE A 31 -3.58 -1.88 -17.41
N ARG A 32 -3.99 -1.24 -16.31
CA ARG A 32 -3.24 -0.09 -15.75
C ARG A 32 -1.79 -0.46 -15.42
N ASN A 33 -1.52 -1.65 -14.89
CA ASN A 33 -0.16 -2.06 -14.58
C ASN A 33 0.66 -2.38 -15.83
N THR A 34 0.03 -2.92 -16.87
CA THR A 34 0.68 -3.21 -18.16
C THR A 34 1.08 -1.94 -18.90
N PHE A 35 0.24 -0.90 -18.89
CA PHE A 35 0.52 0.37 -19.58
C PHE A 35 1.35 1.38 -18.74
N LYS A 36 1.70 1.05 -17.49
CA LYS A 36 2.51 1.94 -16.66
C LYS A 36 3.94 2.04 -17.21
N LYS A 37 4.39 3.27 -17.43
CA LYS A 37 5.81 3.56 -17.67
C LYS A 37 6.63 3.17 -16.44
N LYS A 38 7.67 2.35 -16.65
CA LYS A 38 8.66 2.02 -15.61
C LYS A 38 9.70 3.14 -15.57
N TYR A 39 9.99 3.62 -14.36
CA TYR A 39 11.04 4.61 -14.12
C TYR A 39 12.19 3.94 -13.38
N PHE A 40 13.41 4.19 -13.86
CA PHE A 40 14.63 3.72 -13.21
C PHE A 40 15.27 4.89 -12.47
N PHE A 41 15.63 4.64 -11.21
CA PHE A 41 16.29 5.62 -10.37
C PHE A 41 17.68 5.11 -10.01
N LYS A 42 18.66 6.02 -9.93
CA LYS A 42 20.05 5.69 -9.55
C LYS A 42 20.22 5.42 -8.05
N ILE A 43 19.18 5.63 -7.26
CA ILE A 43 19.15 5.46 -5.81
C ILE A 43 18.21 4.30 -5.42
N PRO A 44 18.51 3.58 -4.33
CA PRO A 44 17.61 2.52 -3.83
C PRO A 44 16.31 3.14 -3.32
N ILE A 45 15.17 2.56 -3.74
CA ILE A 45 13.83 3.02 -3.35
C ILE A 45 13.12 1.90 -2.58
N ILE A 46 12.57 2.24 -1.42
CA ILE A 46 11.77 1.33 -0.59
C ILE A 46 10.32 1.82 -0.60
N CYS A 47 9.42 1.04 -1.21
CA CYS A 47 7.99 1.33 -1.24
C CYS A 47 7.28 0.58 -0.12
N VAL A 48 6.69 1.29 0.85
CA VAL A 48 5.92 0.68 1.94
C VAL A 48 4.41 0.85 1.71
N GLY A 49 3.75 -0.26 1.41
CA GLY A 49 2.31 -0.36 1.14
C GLY A 49 1.59 -1.33 2.09
N ASN A 50 0.30 -1.53 1.85
CA ASN A 50 -0.55 -2.54 2.49
C ASN A 50 -1.63 -2.88 1.47
N ILE A 51 -2.02 -4.14 1.46
CA ILE A 51 -3.04 -4.71 0.57
C ILE A 51 -4.44 -4.40 1.13
N LEU A 52 -4.56 -4.35 2.46
CA LEU A 52 -5.84 -4.11 3.12
C LEU A 52 -6.16 -2.62 3.21
N ALA A 53 -7.43 -2.29 2.97
CA ALA A 53 -7.99 -0.96 3.24
C ALA A 53 -8.12 -0.75 4.76
N GLY A 54 -7.51 0.31 5.30
CA GLY A 54 -7.56 0.66 6.72
C GLY A 54 -6.19 0.84 7.36
N GLY A 55 -6.16 0.79 8.70
CA GLY A 55 -4.97 1.01 9.52
C GLY A 55 -4.00 -0.17 9.54
N GLY A 56 -3.28 -0.40 8.43
CA GLY A 56 -2.31 -1.50 8.30
C GLY A 56 -0.91 -1.22 8.85
N GLY A 57 -0.74 -0.27 9.77
CA GLY A 57 0.56 0.00 10.40
C GLY A 57 1.68 0.52 9.49
N LYS A 58 1.40 0.90 8.22
CA LYS A 58 2.43 1.42 7.29
C LYS A 58 3.22 2.58 7.89
N THR A 59 2.52 3.54 8.51
CA THR A 59 3.13 4.75 9.07
C THR A 59 4.11 4.44 10.21
N PRO A 60 3.72 3.72 11.29
CA PRO A 60 4.67 3.35 12.33
C PRO A 60 5.81 2.46 11.79
N LEU A 61 5.53 1.57 10.83
CA LEU A 61 6.57 0.75 10.20
C LEU A 61 7.61 1.59 9.45
N VAL A 62 7.18 2.60 8.68
CA VAL A 62 8.13 3.50 8.01
C VAL A 62 8.96 4.29 9.03
N ILE A 63 8.35 4.75 10.13
CA ILE A 63 9.07 5.46 11.19
C ILE A 63 10.19 4.58 11.78
N GLU A 64 9.90 3.31 12.08
CA GLU A 64 10.90 2.39 12.62
C GLU A 64 12.00 2.05 11.60
N ILE A 65 11.65 1.89 10.31
CA ILE A 65 12.64 1.73 9.24
C ILE A 65 13.56 2.96 9.18
N CYS A 66 13.00 4.17 9.16
CA CYS A 66 13.79 5.41 9.14
C CYS A 66 14.72 5.50 10.36
N LYS A 67 14.24 5.17 11.57
CA LYS A 67 15.08 5.15 12.78
C LYS A 67 16.21 4.12 12.67
N TYR A 68 15.93 2.93 12.15
CA TYR A 68 16.94 1.88 11.97
C TYR A 68 18.06 2.33 11.03
N TYR A 69 17.72 2.91 9.87
CA TYR A 69 18.72 3.38 8.90
C TYR A 69 19.44 4.66 9.33
N LYS A 70 18.76 5.55 10.08
CA LYS A 70 19.39 6.73 10.69
C LYS A 70 20.52 6.34 11.65
N LYS A 71 20.33 5.29 12.45
CA LYS A 71 21.40 4.73 13.31
C LYS A 71 22.61 4.22 12.52
N LYS A 72 22.39 3.73 11.30
CA LYS A 72 23.46 3.29 10.39
C LYS A 72 24.10 4.45 9.59
N LYS A 73 23.76 5.70 9.89
CA LYS A 73 24.22 6.91 9.16
C LYS A 73 23.86 6.91 7.67
N ILE A 74 22.78 6.21 7.29
CA ILE A 74 22.24 6.22 5.93
C ILE A 74 21.19 7.32 5.85
N PHE A 75 21.34 8.23 4.88
CA PHE A 75 20.41 9.32 4.63
C PHE A 75 19.15 8.79 3.97
N MET A 76 17.97 9.08 4.54
CA MET A 76 16.71 8.53 4.04
C MET A 76 15.69 9.64 3.76
N LEU A 77 15.24 9.72 2.52
CA LEU A 77 14.18 10.64 2.10
C LEU A 77 12.82 9.99 2.31
N TYR A 78 12.01 10.54 3.22
CA TYR A 78 10.63 10.11 3.41
C TYR A 78 9.69 11.00 2.61
N ILE A 79 8.95 10.39 1.68
CA ILE A 79 7.96 11.06 0.85
C ILE A 79 6.58 10.54 1.25
N LYS A 80 5.77 11.41 1.88
CA LYS A 80 4.36 11.14 2.17
C LYS A 80 3.53 12.21 1.50
N HIS A 81 2.72 11.80 0.53
CA HIS A 81 1.69 12.63 -0.12
C HIS A 81 2.13 14.11 -0.26
N ILE A 82 2.99 14.38 -1.24
CA ILE A 82 3.47 15.72 -1.63
C ILE A 82 4.31 16.52 -0.60
N ASN A 83 4.44 16.07 0.65
CA ASN A 83 5.41 16.63 1.59
C ASN A 83 6.70 15.81 1.64
N ILE A 84 7.81 16.42 1.23
CA ILE A 84 9.17 15.87 1.31
C ILE A 84 9.74 16.27 2.68
N LYS A 85 10.06 15.29 3.52
CA LYS A 85 10.74 15.55 4.79
C LYS A 85 12.06 14.78 4.83
N LEU A 86 13.12 15.52 5.07
CA LEU A 86 14.46 14.99 5.33
C LEU A 86 14.51 14.47 6.77
N ILE A 87 14.92 13.21 6.95
CA ILE A 87 15.01 12.51 8.25
C ILE A 87 16.41 11.95 8.43
#